data_AF-A0A928REP1-F1
#
_entry.id   AF-A0A928REP1-F1
#
_cell.length_a   1.000
_cell.length_b   1.000
_cell.length_c   1.000
_cell.angle_alpha   90.00
_cell.angle_beta   90.00
_cell.angle_gamma   90.00
#
_symmetry.space_group_name_H-M   'P 1'
#
loop_
_entity.id
_entity.type
_entity.pdbx_description
1 polymer ?
#
loop_
_entity_poly.entity_id
_entity_poly.type
_entity_poly.pdbx_seq_one_letter_code
_entity_poly.pdbx_strand_id
1 'polypeptide(L)'
;MSNFCPKCGKALDIYGKCPSCEKMPTPPFKKVRERKPINPEKAKFIPQKNGKKNRFVIWTITVLSVITIIVSALCTATFFDILDIPFINDIYIGMDLKDVKTEQVKTNSVKKTQKKKKPQTETEPQLSDEERKQKYKVTPPDADEYFQKNATVNMELGALTSETAFTESDVCRLLEERGFENISVTTNYTMYGEYTDEVQISRYSSDAHPMYQAFYTAADGDVWMILIVNDAIMANPISYNTDHASNVPIFVSETDTLTSYDSTLNKFYISVPKRNIAVVKTVDIIDAETLNNLTF
;
A
#
# COMPACT_ATOMS: atom_id res chain seq x y z
N MET A 1 -24.16 -13.83 32.80
CA MET A 1 -24.17 -12.36 32.74
C MET A 1 -25.16 -11.96 31.67
N SER A 2 -26.12 -11.08 31.98
CA SER A 2 -27.10 -10.60 30.99
C SER A 2 -26.41 -9.60 30.06
N ASN A 3 -26.45 -9.87 28.74
CA ASN A 3 -25.93 -8.95 27.74
C ASN A 3 -26.95 -7.83 27.49
N PHE A 4 -26.50 -6.58 27.48
CA PHE A 4 -27.33 -5.40 27.27
C PHE A 4 -27.03 -4.75 25.92
N CYS A 5 -28.05 -4.17 25.28
CA CYS A 5 -27.91 -3.48 24.01
C CYS A 5 -27.10 -2.18 24.17
N PRO A 6 -25.99 -1.98 23.41
CA PRO A 6 -25.17 -0.77 23.54
C PRO A 6 -25.88 0.50 23.05
N LYS A 7 -26.95 0.38 22.24
CA LYS A 7 -27.71 1.53 21.74
C LYS A 7 -28.80 2.03 22.69
N CYS A 8 -29.44 1.14 23.45
CA CYS A 8 -30.62 1.51 24.25
C CYS A 8 -30.65 0.94 25.68
N GLY A 9 -29.61 0.21 26.11
CA GLY A 9 -29.46 -0.30 27.48
C GLY A 9 -30.43 -1.40 27.90
N LYS A 10 -31.28 -1.93 27.01
CA LYS A 10 -32.19 -3.05 27.33
C LYS A 10 -31.49 -4.40 27.17
N ALA A 11 -31.91 -5.40 27.97
CA ALA A 11 -31.41 -6.77 27.85
C ALA A 11 -31.67 -7.33 26.44
N LEU A 12 -30.66 -8.02 25.90
CA LEU A 12 -30.75 -8.71 24.62
C LEU A 12 -31.53 -10.03 24.78
N ASP A 13 -32.13 -10.49 23.68
CA ASP A 13 -32.73 -11.82 23.63
C ASP A 13 -31.67 -12.93 23.56
N ILE A 14 -32.13 -14.19 23.56
CA ILE A 14 -31.26 -15.38 23.50
C ILE A 14 -30.41 -15.47 22.22
N TYR A 15 -30.72 -14.67 21.20
CA TYR A 15 -29.99 -14.59 19.93
C TYR A 15 -29.11 -13.33 19.83
N GLY A 16 -28.99 -12.55 20.91
CA GLY A 16 -28.18 -11.33 20.95
C GLY A 16 -28.82 -10.12 20.26
N LYS A 17 -30.14 -10.15 20.01
CA LYS A 17 -30.87 -9.08 19.31
C LYS A 17 -31.61 -8.15 20.26
N CYS A 18 -31.75 -6.89 19.85
CA CYS A 18 -32.46 -5.87 20.63
C CYS A 18 -33.92 -5.72 20.17
N PRO A 19 -34.91 -6.12 20.98
CA PRO A 19 -36.33 -6.08 20.59
C PRO A 19 -36.91 -4.65 20.45
N SER A 20 -36.22 -3.63 20.96
CA SER A 20 -36.64 -2.23 20.79
C SER A 20 -36.04 -1.56 19.54
N CYS A 21 -34.87 -1.98 19.08
CA CYS A 21 -34.20 -1.35 17.93
C CYS A 21 -34.49 -2.03 16.59
N GLU A 22 -34.97 -3.28 16.58
CA GLU A 22 -35.28 -4.01 15.33
C GLU A 22 -36.69 -3.76 14.74
N LYS A 23 -37.51 -2.87 15.31
CA LYS A 23 -38.81 -2.53 14.70
C LYS A 23 -38.63 -1.61 13.48
N MET A 24 -38.46 -2.20 12.30
CA MET A 24 -38.73 -1.52 11.02
C MET A 24 -40.22 -1.12 10.97
N PRO A 25 -40.58 0.12 10.57
CA PRO A 25 -41.97 0.46 10.33
C PRO A 25 -42.51 -0.30 9.12
N THR A 26 -43.65 -0.96 9.32
CA THR A 26 -44.45 -1.58 8.27
C THR A 26 -44.86 -0.53 7.23
N PRO A 27 -44.62 -0.74 5.92
CA PRO A 27 -45.12 0.18 4.91
C PRO A 27 -46.64 0.09 4.83
N PRO A 28 -47.36 1.23 4.64
CA PRO A 28 -48.81 1.22 4.60
C PRO A 28 -49.33 0.54 3.31
N PHE A 29 -50.37 -0.27 3.48
CA PHE A 29 -51.15 -0.94 2.44
C PHE A 29 -51.51 0.01 1.28
N LYS A 30 -51.06 -0.30 0.07
CA LYS A 30 -51.62 0.28 -1.17
C LYS A 30 -52.84 -0.52 -1.61
N LYS A 31 -53.98 0.16 -1.74
CA LYS A 31 -55.25 -0.36 -2.28
C LYS A 31 -55.04 -0.98 -3.67
N VAL A 32 -55.55 -2.20 -3.85
CA VAL A 32 -55.63 -2.90 -5.14
C VAL A 32 -56.55 -2.12 -6.08
N ARG A 33 -56.04 -1.72 -7.24
CA ARG A 33 -56.80 -1.07 -8.31
C ARG A 33 -57.13 -2.14 -9.35
N GLU A 34 -58.42 -2.43 -9.54
CA GLU A 34 -58.93 -3.33 -10.57
C GLU A 34 -58.45 -2.90 -11.97
N ARG A 35 -57.96 -3.86 -12.77
CA ARG A 35 -57.58 -3.61 -14.16
C ARG A 35 -58.77 -3.89 -15.09
N LYS A 36 -59.15 -2.89 -15.89
CA LYS A 36 -59.96 -3.09 -17.12
C LYS A 36 -59.17 -3.89 -18.16
N PRO A 37 -59.83 -4.71 -19.01
CA PRO A 37 -59.16 -5.49 -20.04
C PRO A 37 -58.62 -4.59 -21.16
N ILE A 38 -57.39 -4.87 -21.61
CA ILE A 38 -56.70 -4.17 -22.70
C ILE A 38 -57.00 -4.91 -24.01
N ASN A 39 -57.52 -4.16 -24.99
CA ASN A 39 -57.82 -4.57 -26.37
C ASN A 39 -56.51 -4.79 -27.17
N PRO A 40 -56.29 -5.95 -27.83
CA PRO A 40 -55.03 -6.28 -28.49
C PRO A 40 -54.99 -5.76 -29.93
N GLU A 41 -54.95 -4.45 -30.13
CA GLU A 41 -54.73 -3.90 -31.48
C GLU A 41 -53.95 -2.59 -31.41
N LYS A 42 -52.64 -2.73 -31.13
CA LYS A 42 -51.53 -1.79 -31.43
C LYS A 42 -50.26 -2.24 -30.69
N ALA A 43 -49.73 -3.41 -31.06
CA ALA A 43 -48.37 -3.79 -30.70
C ALA A 43 -47.40 -3.04 -31.61
N LYS A 44 -46.94 -1.85 -31.17
CA LYS A 44 -45.76 -1.21 -31.79
C LYS A 44 -44.53 -2.03 -31.41
N PHE A 45 -43.78 -2.43 -32.43
CA PHE A 45 -42.46 -3.06 -32.35
C PHE A 45 -41.58 -2.32 -31.32
N ILE A 46 -41.19 -3.01 -30.26
CA ILE A 46 -40.08 -2.61 -29.38
C ILE A 46 -38.84 -3.28 -29.97
N PRO A 47 -37.81 -2.54 -30.42
CA PRO A 47 -36.58 -3.18 -30.86
C PRO A 47 -35.88 -3.76 -29.65
N GLN A 48 -35.60 -5.07 -29.71
CA GLN A 48 -34.76 -5.80 -28.78
C GLN A 48 -33.38 -5.14 -28.74
N LYS A 49 -32.99 -4.57 -27.59
CA LYS A 49 -31.66 -3.96 -27.41
C LYS A 49 -30.64 -5.08 -27.28
N ASN A 50 -30.05 -5.46 -28.42
CA ASN A 50 -29.01 -6.48 -28.54
C ASN A 50 -27.86 -6.28 -27.54
N GLY A 51 -27.42 -7.38 -26.91
CA GLY A 51 -26.41 -7.48 -25.87
C GLY A 51 -24.98 -7.10 -26.29
N LYS A 52 -24.73 -5.81 -26.55
CA LYS A 52 -23.37 -5.26 -26.71
C LYS A 52 -22.68 -4.91 -25.39
N LYS A 53 -23.42 -4.59 -24.32
CA LYS A 53 -22.82 -4.22 -23.02
C LYS A 53 -22.10 -5.39 -22.33
N ASN A 54 -22.65 -6.60 -22.37
CA ASN A 54 -22.02 -7.75 -21.70
C ASN A 54 -20.76 -8.23 -22.42
N ARG A 55 -20.67 -8.12 -23.76
CA ARG A 55 -19.46 -8.48 -24.51
C ARG A 55 -18.30 -7.52 -24.23
N PHE A 56 -18.58 -6.23 -24.03
CA PHE A 56 -17.54 -5.25 -23.70
C PHE A 56 -16.97 -5.48 -22.30
N VAL A 57 -17.83 -5.72 -21.30
CA VAL A 57 -17.42 -6.01 -19.91
C VAL A 57 -16.63 -7.33 -19.82
N ILE A 58 -17.09 -8.38 -20.51
CA ILE A 58 -16.37 -9.67 -20.54
C ILE A 58 -15.01 -9.51 -21.24
N TRP A 59 -14.96 -8.75 -22.33
CA TRP A 59 -13.70 -8.48 -23.04
C TRP A 59 -12.72 -7.68 -22.17
N THR A 60 -13.16 -6.64 -21.46
CA THR A 60 -12.29 -5.87 -20.56
C THR A 60 -11.75 -6.71 -19.40
N ILE A 61 -12.59 -7.58 -18.80
CA ILE A 61 -12.14 -8.48 -17.73
C ILE A 61 -11.11 -9.49 -18.27
N THR A 62 -11.35 -10.02 -19.48
CA THR A 62 -10.42 -10.98 -20.10
C THR A 62 -9.08 -10.31 -20.42
N VAL A 63 -9.09 -9.10 -20.96
CA VAL A 63 -7.85 -8.35 -21.26
C VAL A 63 -7.08 -8.02 -19.98
N LEU A 64 -7.74 -7.56 -18.91
CA LEU A 64 -7.09 -7.29 -17.62
C LEU A 64 -6.48 -8.56 -17.02
N SER A 65 -7.16 -9.71 -17.10
CA SER A 65 -6.62 -10.98 -16.61
C SER A 65 -5.38 -11.46 -17.39
N VAL A 66 -5.32 -11.17 -18.69
CA VAL A 66 -4.14 -11.51 -19.50
C VAL A 66 -2.98 -10.58 -19.17
N ILE A 67 -3.24 -9.29 -18.95
CA ILE A 67 -2.21 -8.33 -18.54
C ILE A 67 -1.64 -8.70 -17.17
N THR A 68 -2.47 -9.06 -16.18
CA THR A 68 -1.97 -9.46 -14.86
C THR A 68 -1.11 -10.72 -14.91
N ILE A 69 -1.47 -11.70 -15.76
CA ILE A 69 -0.64 -12.91 -15.97
C ILE A 69 0.71 -12.55 -16.63
N ILE A 70 0.71 -11.63 -17.59
CA ILE A 70 1.96 -11.17 -18.24
C ILE A 70 2.83 -10.41 -17.25
N VAL A 71 2.25 -9.52 -16.45
CA VAL A 71 2.96 -8.76 -15.42
C VAL A 71 3.51 -9.70 -14.34
N SER A 72 2.73 -10.68 -13.87
CA SER A 72 3.23 -11.65 -12.88
C SER A 72 4.34 -12.54 -13.44
N ALA A 73 4.26 -12.91 -14.72
CA ALA A 73 5.33 -13.66 -15.40
C ALA A 73 6.61 -12.83 -15.56
N LEU A 74 6.49 -11.52 -15.82
CA LEU A 74 7.63 -10.61 -15.88
C LEU A 74 8.24 -10.33 -14.50
N CYS A 75 7.42 -10.16 -13.45
CA CYS A 75 7.89 -10.02 -12.07
C CYS A 75 8.59 -11.29 -11.57
N THR A 76 8.07 -12.49 -11.89
CA THR A 76 8.75 -13.74 -11.52
C THR A 76 10.03 -13.96 -12.31
N ALA A 77 10.06 -13.66 -13.62
CA ALA A 77 11.26 -13.78 -14.43
C ALA A 77 12.38 -12.80 -14.02
N THR A 78 12.03 -11.60 -13.57
CA THR A 78 13.00 -10.62 -13.02
C THR A 78 13.43 -10.98 -11.61
N PHE A 79 12.55 -11.55 -10.77
CA PHE A 79 12.91 -12.07 -9.44
C PHE A 79 13.95 -13.20 -9.52
N PHE A 80 13.84 -14.11 -10.50
CA PHE A 80 14.79 -15.20 -10.72
C PHE A 80 16.01 -14.86 -11.62
N ASP A 81 16.29 -13.56 -11.85
CA ASP A 81 17.41 -13.08 -12.67
C ASP A 81 17.44 -13.64 -14.12
N ILE A 82 16.29 -13.97 -14.70
CA ILE A 82 16.16 -14.49 -16.08
C ILE A 82 16.13 -13.34 -17.12
N LEU A 83 15.64 -12.17 -16.72
CA LEU A 83 15.54 -10.96 -17.55
C LEU A 83 15.98 -9.73 -16.75
N ASP A 84 16.93 -8.94 -17.28
CA ASP A 84 17.33 -7.65 -16.72
C ASP A 84 16.44 -6.52 -17.29
N ILE A 85 15.53 -6.03 -16.45
CA ILE A 85 14.69 -4.86 -16.76
C ILE A 85 14.96 -3.81 -15.66
N PRO A 86 15.64 -2.68 -15.98
CA PRO A 86 16.19 -1.77 -14.97
C PRO A 86 15.14 -1.18 -14.03
N PHE A 87 13.94 -0.82 -14.54
CA PHE A 87 12.90 -0.20 -13.71
C PHE A 87 12.30 -1.11 -12.64
N ILE A 88 12.34 -2.44 -12.83
CA ILE A 88 11.79 -3.40 -11.86
C ILE A 88 12.82 -3.68 -10.76
N ASN A 89 14.11 -3.66 -11.12
CA ASN A 89 15.19 -3.91 -10.17
C ASN A 89 15.29 -2.82 -9.10
N ASP A 90 15.06 -1.56 -9.49
CA ASP A 90 15.06 -0.41 -8.58
C ASP A 90 13.87 -0.46 -7.60
N ILE A 91 12.73 -1.01 -8.01
CA ILE A 91 11.57 -1.26 -7.12
C ILE A 91 11.94 -2.32 -6.07
N TYR A 92 12.60 -3.42 -6.48
CA TYR A 92 13.02 -4.46 -5.53
C TYR A 92 14.12 -4.00 -4.57
N ILE A 93 15.02 -3.12 -5.00
CA ILE A 93 16.05 -2.50 -4.16
C ILE A 93 15.39 -1.51 -3.18
N GLY A 94 14.39 -0.74 -3.62
CA GLY A 94 13.64 0.19 -2.77
C GLY A 94 12.74 -0.50 -1.73
N MET A 95 12.33 -1.74 -1.99
CA MET A 95 11.55 -2.58 -1.08
C MET A 95 12.40 -3.58 -0.26
N ASP A 96 13.73 -3.49 -0.32
CA ASP A 96 14.69 -4.36 0.38
C ASP A 96 14.55 -5.87 0.05
N LEU A 97 14.02 -6.20 -1.13
CA LEU A 97 13.83 -7.58 -1.61
C LEU A 97 15.01 -8.09 -2.46
N LYS A 98 15.94 -7.21 -2.85
CA LYS A 98 17.18 -7.54 -3.56
C LYS A 98 18.35 -6.65 -3.12
N ASP A 99 19.51 -7.26 -2.87
CA ASP A 99 20.75 -6.55 -2.56
C ASP A 99 21.34 -5.83 -3.79
N VAL A 100 21.85 -4.60 -3.58
CA VAL A 100 22.59 -3.83 -4.58
C VAL A 100 23.94 -4.50 -4.87
N LYS A 101 24.02 -5.27 -5.95
CA LYS A 101 25.34 -5.65 -6.52
C LYS A 101 25.97 -4.42 -7.19
N THR A 102 26.78 -3.70 -6.42
CA THR A 102 27.62 -2.61 -6.95
C THR A 102 28.81 -3.22 -7.69
N GLU A 103 28.69 -3.47 -9.00
CA GLU A 103 29.87 -3.69 -9.85
C GLU A 103 30.45 -2.33 -10.30
N GLN A 104 31.43 -1.84 -9.55
CA GLN A 104 32.39 -0.88 -10.10
C GLN A 104 33.34 -1.60 -11.06
N VAL A 105 33.09 -1.47 -12.37
CA VAL A 105 34.05 -1.88 -13.39
C VAL A 105 35.09 -0.77 -13.58
N LYS A 106 36.24 -0.92 -12.92
CA LYS A 106 37.50 -0.36 -13.42
C LYS A 106 37.92 -1.16 -14.64
N THR A 107 37.92 -0.51 -15.79
CA THR A 107 38.54 -0.96 -17.03
C THR A 107 40.02 -1.27 -16.79
N ASN A 108 40.40 -2.54 -17.01
CA ASN A 108 41.68 -2.87 -17.63
C ASN A 108 41.63 -4.25 -18.30
N SER A 109 42.09 -4.22 -19.54
CA SER A 109 41.99 -5.24 -20.58
C SER A 109 42.86 -6.46 -20.33
N VAL A 110 42.30 -7.67 -20.40
CA VAL A 110 43.01 -8.85 -20.94
C VAL A 110 42.02 -9.77 -21.66
N LYS A 111 42.16 -9.87 -23.00
CA LYS A 111 41.59 -10.96 -23.80
C LYS A 111 42.26 -12.28 -23.40
N LYS A 112 41.49 -13.35 -23.11
CA LYS A 112 41.43 -14.58 -23.94
C LYS A 112 40.79 -15.79 -23.24
N THR A 113 39.97 -16.47 -24.04
CA THR A 113 39.65 -17.91 -24.07
C THR A 113 38.47 -18.41 -23.22
N GLN A 114 37.32 -18.49 -23.90
CA GLN A 114 36.24 -19.39 -23.53
C GLN A 114 36.74 -20.85 -23.57
N LYS A 115 36.69 -21.54 -22.43
CA LYS A 115 36.60 -23.00 -22.36
C LYS A 115 35.27 -23.35 -21.73
N LYS A 116 34.36 -23.93 -22.54
CA LYS A 116 33.16 -24.63 -22.06
C LYS A 116 33.57 -25.63 -20.99
N LYS A 117 33.11 -25.44 -19.76
CA LYS A 117 33.11 -26.45 -18.69
C LYS A 117 31.65 -26.76 -18.34
N LYS A 118 31.36 -28.05 -18.23
CA LYS A 118 30.06 -28.65 -17.86
C LYS A 118 29.46 -28.00 -16.61
N PRO A 119 28.12 -28.05 -16.41
CA PRO A 119 27.50 -27.63 -15.17
C PRO A 119 28.05 -28.49 -14.04
N GLN A 120 28.79 -27.86 -13.11
CA GLN A 120 29.05 -28.45 -11.81
C GLN A 120 27.88 -28.02 -10.93
N THR A 121 27.07 -28.99 -10.55
CA THR A 121 26.13 -28.86 -9.43
C THR A 121 26.96 -28.57 -8.19
N GLU A 122 27.01 -27.30 -7.78
CA GLU A 122 27.50 -26.94 -6.45
C GLU A 122 26.48 -27.44 -5.44
N THR A 123 26.80 -28.56 -4.80
CA THR A 123 26.09 -28.99 -3.60
C THR A 123 26.42 -27.97 -2.51
N GLU A 124 25.52 -27.01 -2.29
CA GLU A 124 25.60 -26.09 -1.16
C GLU A 124 25.70 -26.93 0.14
N PRO A 125 26.72 -26.70 0.99
CA PRO A 125 26.81 -27.41 2.26
C PRO A 125 25.53 -27.15 3.06
N GLN A 126 24.89 -28.21 3.56
CA GLN A 126 23.73 -28.10 4.44
C GLN A 126 24.18 -27.49 5.76
N LEU A 127 24.25 -26.15 5.83
CA LEU A 127 24.39 -25.43 7.09
C LEU A 127 23.19 -25.76 7.96
N SER A 128 23.43 -26.04 9.23
CA SER A 128 22.35 -26.10 10.22
C SER A 128 21.59 -24.76 10.29
N ASP A 129 20.36 -24.78 10.77
CA ASP A 129 19.54 -23.55 10.88
C ASP A 129 20.22 -22.47 11.73
N GLU A 130 20.97 -22.88 12.75
CA GLU A 130 21.73 -21.96 13.60
C GLU A 130 22.95 -21.37 12.88
N GLU A 131 23.67 -22.17 12.08
CA GLU A 131 24.78 -21.68 11.24
C GLU A 131 24.28 -20.74 10.13
N ARG A 132 23.08 -21.00 9.56
CA ARG A 132 22.45 -20.10 8.59
C ARG A 132 22.04 -18.78 9.24
N LYS A 133 21.35 -18.82 10.38
CA LYS A 133 20.98 -17.61 11.13
C LYS A 133 22.19 -16.76 11.49
N GLN A 134 23.31 -17.40 11.84
CA GLN A 134 24.54 -16.68 12.20
C GLN A 134 25.28 -16.14 10.98
N LYS A 135 25.28 -16.87 9.84
CA LYS A 135 25.87 -16.42 8.57
C LYS A 135 25.14 -15.19 8.00
N TYR A 136 23.82 -15.13 8.15
CA TYR A 136 22.98 -14.03 7.65
C TYR A 136 22.61 -13.00 8.74
N LYS A 137 23.30 -13.02 9.88
CA LYS A 137 23.05 -12.04 10.93
C LYS A 137 23.58 -10.66 10.50
N VAL A 138 22.67 -9.79 10.08
CA VAL A 138 22.95 -8.38 9.83
C VAL A 138 22.75 -7.61 11.12
N THR A 139 23.66 -6.68 11.42
CA THR A 139 23.42 -5.71 12.50
C THR A 139 22.63 -4.57 11.89
N PRO A 140 21.42 -4.26 12.41
CA PRO A 140 20.66 -3.13 11.88
C PRO A 140 21.48 -1.84 12.05
N PRO A 141 21.38 -0.90 11.09
CA PRO A 141 22.00 0.40 11.23
C PRO A 141 21.46 1.12 12.47
N ASP A 142 22.31 1.90 13.14
CA ASP A 142 21.90 2.73 14.27
C ASP A 142 21.05 3.90 13.76
N ALA A 143 19.75 3.85 14.03
CA ALA A 143 18.80 4.87 13.60
C ALA A 143 19.10 6.24 14.25
N ASP A 144 19.51 6.28 15.52
CA ASP A 144 19.86 7.54 16.20
C ASP A 144 21.08 8.18 15.53
N GLU A 145 22.14 7.40 15.25
CA GLU A 145 23.31 7.88 14.52
C GLU A 145 22.93 8.37 13.12
N TYR A 146 22.10 7.59 12.40
CA TYR A 146 21.65 7.93 11.06
C TYR A 146 20.93 9.29 11.03
N PHE A 147 19.92 9.49 11.89
CA PHE A 147 19.14 10.72 11.87
C PHE A 147 19.95 11.92 12.37
N GLN A 148 20.80 11.77 13.38
CA GLN A 148 21.70 12.83 13.83
C GLN A 148 22.66 13.28 12.72
N LYS A 149 23.13 12.33 11.90
CA LYS A 149 24.05 12.62 10.78
C LYS A 149 23.34 13.21 9.56
N ASN A 150 22.10 12.81 9.29
CA ASN A 150 21.45 13.04 7.99
C ASN A 150 20.26 14.01 8.04
N ALA A 151 19.79 14.39 9.23
CA ALA A 151 18.64 15.27 9.40
C ALA A 151 18.82 16.22 10.59
N THR A 152 17.90 17.17 10.72
CA THR A 152 17.66 17.88 11.98
C THR A 152 16.45 17.23 12.63
N VAL A 153 16.66 16.55 13.76
CA VAL A 153 15.59 15.85 14.50
C VAL A 153 14.83 16.87 15.34
N ASN A 154 13.55 17.06 15.05
CA ASN A 154 12.68 17.96 15.78
C ASN A 154 12.05 17.26 16.99
N MET A 155 11.66 16.00 16.82
CA MET A 155 11.04 15.21 17.87
C MET A 155 11.33 13.71 17.70
N GLU A 156 11.39 13.05 18.85
CA GLU A 156 11.52 11.61 19.00
C GLU A 156 10.36 11.11 19.87
N LEU A 157 9.64 10.08 19.43
CA LEU A 157 8.46 9.58 20.13
C LEU A 157 8.47 8.04 20.14
N GLY A 158 8.33 7.44 21.31
CA GLY A 158 8.14 5.99 21.39
C GLY A 158 6.79 5.59 20.79
N ALA A 159 6.75 4.54 19.98
CA ALA A 159 5.54 4.21 19.24
C ALA A 159 4.38 3.86 20.18
N LEU A 160 4.65 3.10 21.24
CA LEU A 160 3.66 2.74 22.27
C LEU A 160 3.19 3.91 23.14
N THR A 161 3.92 5.04 23.12
CA THR A 161 3.56 6.25 23.86
C THR A 161 2.85 7.28 22.99
N SER A 162 2.66 6.99 21.70
CA SER A 162 1.93 7.89 20.83
C SER A 162 0.43 7.85 21.13
N GLU A 163 -0.13 9.02 21.44
CA GLU A 163 -1.57 9.20 21.60
C GLU A 163 -2.27 9.48 20.26
N THR A 164 -1.51 9.67 19.18
CA THR A 164 -2.05 10.05 17.86
C THR A 164 -1.91 8.96 16.81
N ALA A 165 -1.36 7.78 17.15
CA ALA A 165 -1.27 6.66 16.22
C ALA A 165 -2.65 6.26 15.71
N PHE A 166 -2.81 6.23 14.38
CA PHE A 166 -4.08 5.85 13.78
C PHE A 166 -4.38 4.36 13.96
N THR A 167 -5.68 4.05 14.05
CA THR A 167 -6.17 2.68 13.85
C THR A 167 -6.35 2.38 12.36
N GLU A 168 -6.48 1.10 11.99
CA GLU A 168 -6.85 0.70 10.62
C GLU A 168 -8.13 1.41 10.14
N SER A 169 -9.15 1.51 11.01
CA SER A 169 -10.39 2.21 10.69
C SER A 169 -10.21 3.71 10.47
N ASP A 170 -9.31 4.36 11.22
CA ASP A 170 -9.00 5.77 11.04
C ASP A 170 -8.30 6.02 9.71
N VAL A 171 -7.34 5.18 9.35
CA VAL A 171 -6.61 5.28 8.06
C VAL A 171 -7.54 5.09 6.87
N CYS A 172 -8.40 4.07 6.90
CA CYS A 172 -9.38 3.87 5.83
C CYS A 172 -10.29 5.09 5.67
N ARG A 173 -10.77 5.66 6.78
CA ARG A 173 -11.63 6.86 6.77
C ARG A 173 -10.88 8.09 6.26
N LEU A 174 -9.66 8.32 6.74
CA LEU A 174 -8.79 9.41 6.30
C LEU A 174 -8.60 9.39 4.79
N LEU A 175 -8.24 8.23 4.24
CA LEU A 175 -7.96 8.11 2.80
C LEU A 175 -9.23 8.29 1.95
N GLU A 176 -10.37 7.76 2.39
CA GLU A 176 -11.66 7.99 1.73
C GLU A 176 -12.07 9.46 1.75
N GLU A 177 -11.91 10.15 2.89
CA GLU A 177 -12.20 11.58 3.05
C GLU A 177 -11.32 12.44 2.12
N ARG A 178 -10.15 11.94 1.74
CA ARG A 178 -9.19 12.60 0.84
C ARG A 178 -9.31 12.15 -0.62
N GLY A 179 -10.40 11.49 -0.98
CA GLY A 179 -10.72 11.11 -2.36
C GLY A 179 -9.90 9.93 -2.89
N PHE A 180 -9.15 9.22 -2.04
CA PHE A 180 -8.48 7.99 -2.41
C PHE A 180 -9.47 6.82 -2.37
N GLU A 181 -10.32 6.73 -3.39
CA GLU A 181 -11.34 5.68 -3.47
C GLU A 181 -10.76 4.33 -3.92
N ASN A 182 -11.22 3.24 -3.30
CA ASN A 182 -10.91 1.85 -3.67
C ASN A 182 -9.41 1.47 -3.68
N ILE A 183 -8.60 2.14 -2.86
CA ILE A 183 -7.18 1.78 -2.70
C ILE A 183 -7.01 0.67 -1.66
N SER A 184 -6.05 -0.23 -1.91
CA SER A 184 -5.61 -1.20 -0.91
C SER A 184 -4.60 -0.54 0.00
N VAL A 185 -4.79 -0.71 1.31
CA VAL A 185 -3.88 -0.19 2.33
C VAL A 185 -3.30 -1.38 3.08
N THR A 186 -1.98 -1.36 3.29
CA THR A 186 -1.22 -2.43 3.92
C THR A 186 -0.39 -1.93 5.10
N THR A 187 0.04 -2.85 5.94
CA THR A 187 1.00 -2.62 7.02
C THR A 187 1.93 -3.83 7.17
N ASN A 188 3.10 -3.59 7.76
CA ASN A 188 4.16 -4.58 7.93
C ASN A 188 4.69 -4.66 9.37
N TYR A 189 4.09 -3.93 10.31
CA TYR A 189 4.56 -3.92 11.68
C TYR A 189 3.39 -3.86 12.65
N THR A 190 3.49 -4.60 13.75
CA THR A 190 2.64 -4.38 14.91
C THR A 190 3.06 -3.10 15.65
N MET A 191 2.19 -2.57 16.50
CA MET A 191 2.51 -1.44 17.38
C MET A 191 3.69 -1.70 18.34
N TYR A 192 4.06 -2.97 18.53
CA TYR A 192 5.19 -3.40 19.35
C TYR A 192 6.52 -3.46 18.57
N GLY A 193 6.49 -3.15 17.27
CA GLY A 193 7.66 -3.20 16.38
C GLY A 193 8.00 -4.59 15.85
N GLU A 194 7.11 -5.56 16.03
CA GLU A 194 7.26 -6.86 15.42
C GLU A 194 6.92 -6.76 13.93
N TYR A 195 7.84 -7.20 13.08
CA TYR A 195 7.57 -7.32 11.65
C TYR A 195 6.46 -8.36 11.42
N THR A 196 5.44 -7.92 10.71
CA THR A 196 4.45 -8.79 10.08
C THR A 196 4.74 -8.74 8.59
N ASP A 197 4.58 -9.86 7.89
CA ASP A 197 4.49 -9.80 6.43
C ASP A 197 3.44 -8.75 5.98
N GLU A 198 3.40 -8.40 4.70
CA GLU A 198 2.42 -7.42 4.24
C GLU A 198 0.98 -7.90 4.51
N VAL A 199 0.29 -7.18 5.40
CA VAL A 199 -1.11 -7.44 5.76
C VAL A 199 -1.98 -6.31 5.24
N GLN A 200 -3.06 -6.67 4.55
CA GLN A 200 -4.10 -5.72 4.17
C GLN A 200 -4.95 -5.36 5.39
N ILE A 201 -5.11 -4.07 5.64
CA ILE A 201 -5.88 -3.58 6.78
C ILE A 201 -7.39 -3.66 6.54
N SER A 202 -8.16 -3.63 7.62
CA SER A 202 -9.61 -3.67 7.61
C SER A 202 -10.22 -2.37 8.13
N ARG A 203 -11.14 -1.80 7.34
CA ARG A 203 -11.95 -0.64 7.74
C ARG A 203 -12.83 -0.83 8.97
N TYR A 204 -12.92 -2.06 9.49
CA TYR A 204 -13.70 -2.42 10.67
C TYR A 204 -12.83 -2.84 11.86
N SER A 205 -11.50 -2.72 11.74
CA SER A 205 -10.57 -3.04 12.82
C SER A 205 -10.20 -1.80 13.62
N SER A 206 -10.03 -1.99 14.92
CA SER A 206 -9.47 -1.00 15.84
C SER A 206 -7.99 -1.21 16.10
N ASP A 207 -7.34 -2.13 15.38
CA ASP A 207 -5.91 -2.37 15.53
C ASP A 207 -5.12 -1.15 15.04
N ALA A 208 -4.05 -0.83 15.75
CA ALA A 208 -3.17 0.29 15.45
C ALA A 208 -1.79 -0.23 15.03
N HIS A 209 -1.20 0.46 14.07
CA HIS A 209 0.10 0.14 13.52
C HIS A 209 0.96 1.42 13.45
N PRO A 210 2.29 1.29 13.56
CA PRO A 210 3.17 2.45 13.53
C PRO A 210 3.22 3.09 12.14
N MET A 211 2.95 2.30 11.09
CA MET A 211 2.93 2.77 9.72
C MET A 211 1.95 2.01 8.84
N TYR A 212 1.46 2.70 7.82
CA TYR A 212 0.59 2.19 6.77
C TYR A 212 1.08 2.66 5.41
N GLN A 213 0.84 1.84 4.38
CA GLN A 213 1.20 2.13 3.00
C GLN A 213 0.01 1.92 2.08
N ALA A 214 -0.12 2.77 1.06
CA ALA A 214 -1.05 2.57 -0.03
C ALA A 214 -0.47 3.07 -1.36
N PHE A 215 -1.03 2.57 -2.46
CA PHE A 215 -0.67 3.03 -3.80
C PHE A 215 -1.86 3.70 -4.47
N TYR A 216 -1.65 4.91 -4.98
CA TYR A 216 -2.63 5.69 -5.71
C TYR A 216 -2.16 5.91 -7.15
N THR A 217 -3.03 5.69 -8.13
CA THR A 217 -2.75 6.03 -9.53
C THR A 217 -3.47 7.32 -9.87
N ALA A 218 -2.71 8.36 -10.19
CA ALA A 218 -3.19 9.65 -10.63
C ALA A 218 -3.80 9.58 -12.04
N ALA A 219 -4.54 10.62 -12.42
CA ALA A 219 -5.29 10.70 -13.67
C ALA A 219 -4.41 10.69 -14.92
N ASP A 220 -3.16 11.13 -14.80
CA ASP A 220 -2.12 11.07 -15.84
C ASP A 220 -1.43 9.71 -15.93
N GLY A 221 -1.71 8.80 -15.00
CA GLY A 221 -1.15 7.46 -14.92
C GLY A 221 0.05 7.33 -13.97
N ASP A 222 0.47 8.42 -13.31
CA ASP A 222 1.53 8.35 -12.32
C ASP A 222 1.11 7.59 -11.08
N VAL A 223 2.06 6.82 -10.54
CA VAL A 223 1.82 6.03 -9.33
C VAL A 223 2.49 6.70 -8.15
N TRP A 224 1.69 6.94 -7.12
CA TRP A 224 2.08 7.53 -5.86
C TRP A 224 2.05 6.47 -4.76
N MET A 225 3.14 6.38 -4.02
CA MET A 225 3.15 5.70 -2.73
C MET A 225 2.72 6.70 -1.66
N ILE A 226 1.62 6.38 -0.97
CA ILE A 226 1.15 7.12 0.19
C ILE A 226 1.66 6.40 1.44
N LEU A 227 2.32 7.14 2.32
CA LEU A 227 2.82 6.66 3.60
C LEU A 227 2.09 7.40 4.72
N ILE A 228 1.57 6.66 5.68
CA ILE A 228 1.01 7.23 6.92
C ILE A 228 1.82 6.66 8.07
N VAL A 229 2.58 7.50 8.76
CA VAL A 229 3.46 7.09 9.87
C VAL A 229 3.08 7.89 11.09
N ASN A 230 2.73 7.20 12.17
CA ASN A 230 2.06 7.79 13.33
C ASN A 230 0.71 8.44 12.93
N ASP A 231 0.71 9.76 12.75
CA ASP A 231 -0.38 10.61 12.29
C ASP A 231 -0.03 11.45 11.05
N ALA A 232 1.23 11.37 10.60
CA ALA A 232 1.72 12.13 9.47
C ALA A 232 1.47 11.37 8.17
N ILE A 233 0.86 12.05 7.20
CA ILE A 233 0.72 11.56 5.83
C ILE A 233 1.78 12.19 4.93
N MET A 234 2.39 11.36 4.09
CA MET A 234 3.40 11.74 3.12
C MET A 234 3.14 10.97 1.82
N ALA A 235 3.68 11.47 0.72
CA ALA A 235 3.60 10.78 -0.57
C ALA A 235 4.93 10.83 -1.32
N ASN A 236 5.24 9.80 -2.09
CA ASN A 236 6.39 9.73 -2.98
C ASN A 236 5.94 9.26 -4.37
N PRO A 237 6.29 9.96 -5.46
CA PRO A 237 5.98 9.51 -6.80
C PRO A 237 6.94 8.38 -7.19
N ILE A 238 6.43 7.24 -7.63
CA ILE A 238 7.26 6.06 -7.94
C ILE A 238 7.99 6.23 -9.28
N SER A 239 7.34 6.85 -10.27
CA SER A 239 7.87 7.00 -11.64
C SER A 239 8.99 8.05 -11.76
N TYR A 240 9.08 9.01 -10.85
CA TYR A 240 10.10 10.07 -10.80
C TYR A 240 10.45 10.42 -9.36
N ASN A 241 10.85 9.40 -8.59
CA ASN A 241 11.12 9.56 -7.17
C ASN A 241 12.37 10.38 -6.84
N THR A 242 13.15 10.89 -7.81
CA THR A 242 14.40 11.62 -7.58
C THR A 242 14.37 13.04 -8.12
N ASP A 243 14.96 13.97 -7.35
CA ASP A 243 15.17 15.34 -7.78
C ASP A 243 16.23 15.42 -8.88
N HIS A 244 15.89 16.04 -10.01
CA HIS A 244 16.78 16.13 -11.16
C HIS A 244 18.10 16.87 -10.88
N ALA A 245 18.11 17.81 -9.92
CA ALA A 245 19.30 18.61 -9.64
C ALA A 245 20.26 17.93 -8.65
N SER A 246 19.72 17.19 -7.68
CA SER A 246 20.46 16.62 -6.55
C SER A 246 20.51 15.09 -6.52
N ASN A 247 19.72 14.41 -7.36
CA ASN A 247 19.62 12.94 -7.46
C ASN A 247 19.31 12.27 -6.10
N VAL A 248 18.44 12.92 -5.31
CA VAL A 248 17.96 12.41 -4.02
C VAL A 248 16.45 12.19 -4.06
N PRO A 249 15.90 11.32 -3.20
CA PRO A 249 14.46 11.08 -3.14
C PRO A 249 13.63 12.35 -2.89
N ILE A 250 12.49 12.45 -3.55
CA ILE A 250 11.51 13.52 -3.33
C ILE A 250 10.35 12.99 -2.50
N PHE A 251 10.05 13.66 -1.40
CA PHE A 251 8.84 13.43 -0.61
C PHE A 251 7.92 14.63 -0.70
N VAL A 252 6.62 14.37 -0.76
CA VAL A 252 5.56 15.35 -0.54
C VAL A 252 5.04 15.17 0.87
N SER A 253 4.95 16.24 1.64
CA SER A 253 4.50 16.21 3.04
C SER A 253 3.56 17.39 3.30
N GLU A 254 2.66 17.24 4.26
CA GLU A 254 1.82 18.36 4.74
C GLU A 254 2.60 19.34 5.63
N THR A 255 3.86 19.00 5.95
CA THR A 255 4.79 19.85 6.70
C THR A 255 6.14 19.93 5.98
N ASP A 256 7.10 20.67 6.54
CA ASP A 256 8.50 20.67 6.09
C ASP A 256 9.31 19.50 6.69
N THR A 257 8.64 18.61 7.43
CA THR A 257 9.25 17.44 8.08
C THR A 257 8.82 16.13 7.43
N LEU A 258 9.62 15.09 7.67
CA LEU A 258 9.25 13.69 7.44
C LEU A 258 9.16 12.97 8.79
N THR A 259 8.16 12.10 8.90
CA THR A 259 8.00 11.19 10.03
C THR A 259 8.48 9.81 9.60
N SER A 260 9.53 9.32 10.22
CA SER A 260 10.08 7.97 9.98
C SER A 260 9.85 7.08 11.19
N TYR A 261 9.76 5.77 10.97
CA TYR A 261 9.61 4.77 12.01
C TYR A 261 10.79 3.81 12.00
N ASP A 262 11.39 3.57 13.17
CA ASP A 262 12.39 2.53 13.38
C ASP A 262 11.79 1.42 14.25
N SER A 263 11.77 0.21 13.72
CA SER A 263 11.20 -0.97 14.39
C SER A 263 12.14 -1.56 15.45
N THR A 264 13.45 -1.32 15.36
CA THR A 264 14.43 -1.84 16.33
C THR A 264 14.30 -1.14 17.69
N LEU A 265 14.12 0.18 17.65
CA LEU A 265 13.92 1.05 18.81
C LEU A 265 12.43 1.28 19.11
N ASN A 266 11.54 0.82 18.23
CA ASN A 266 10.10 1.04 18.25
C ASN A 266 9.74 2.52 18.49
N LYS A 267 10.24 3.38 17.60
CA LYS A 267 10.29 4.84 17.77
C LYS A 267 10.04 5.57 16.46
N PHE A 268 9.39 6.72 16.55
CA PHE A 268 9.25 7.69 15.48
C PHE A 268 10.32 8.78 15.56
N TYR A 269 10.77 9.23 14.39
CA TYR A 269 11.63 10.40 14.21
C TYR A 269 10.91 11.40 13.32
N ILE A 270 10.65 12.60 13.85
CA ILE A 270 10.10 13.72 13.07
C ILE A 270 11.25 14.67 12.80
N SER A 271 11.62 14.80 11.53
CA SER A 271 12.88 15.44 11.18
C SER A 271 12.82 16.19 9.86
N VAL A 272 13.65 17.21 9.74
CA VAL A 272 13.93 17.89 8.47
C VAL A 272 15.17 17.25 7.86
N PRO A 273 15.07 16.48 6.76
CA PRO A 273 16.23 15.85 6.15
C PRO A 273 17.18 16.91 5.58
N LYS A 274 18.50 16.61 5.58
CA LYS A 274 19.46 17.44 4.84
C LYS A 274 19.16 17.33 3.34
N ARG A 275 19.37 18.42 2.60
CA ARG A 275 19.06 18.51 1.16
C ARG A 275 19.77 17.48 0.28
N ASN A 276 20.90 16.94 0.73
CA ASN A 276 21.65 15.90 0.04
C ASN A 276 21.21 14.48 0.43
N ILE A 277 20.15 14.35 1.24
CA ILE A 277 19.58 13.08 1.69
C ILE A 277 18.18 12.92 1.10
N ALA A 278 17.34 13.95 1.19
CA ALA A 278 16.01 13.99 0.58
C ALA A 278 15.56 15.43 0.36
N VAL A 279 14.67 15.62 -0.61
CA VAL A 279 13.95 16.88 -0.83
C VAL A 279 12.51 16.69 -0.33
N VAL A 280 12.04 17.61 0.50
CA VAL A 280 10.64 17.66 0.97
C VAL A 280 9.93 18.81 0.26
N LYS A 281 8.88 18.50 -0.50
CA LYS A 281 7.94 19.48 -1.05
C LYS A 281 6.72 19.54 -0.14
N THR A 282 6.48 20.70 0.45
CA THR A 282 5.33 20.91 1.32
C THR A 282 4.08 21.28 0.52
N VAL A 283 2.96 20.64 0.83
CA VAL A 283 1.62 20.97 0.32
C VAL A 283 0.66 21.20 1.49
N ASP A 284 -0.45 21.88 1.26
CA ASP A 284 -1.43 22.14 2.33
C ASP A 284 -2.16 20.87 2.78
N ILE A 285 -2.48 19.98 1.83
CA ILE A 285 -3.13 18.70 2.05
C ILE A 285 -2.67 17.68 1.02
N ILE A 286 -2.50 16.43 1.43
CA ILE A 286 -2.26 15.30 0.52
C ILE A 286 -3.59 14.60 0.30
N ASP A 287 -4.24 14.93 -0.82
CA ASP A 287 -5.47 14.30 -1.31
C ASP A 287 -5.32 13.94 -2.80
N ALA A 288 -6.31 13.22 -3.33
CA ALA A 288 -6.31 12.79 -4.73
C ALA A 288 -6.22 13.99 -5.69
N GLU A 289 -6.91 15.10 -5.40
CA GLU A 289 -6.87 16.30 -6.24
C GLU A 289 -5.47 16.91 -6.29
N THR A 290 -4.81 17.03 -5.14
CA THR A 290 -3.45 17.56 -5.04
C THR A 290 -2.47 16.68 -5.81
N LEU A 291 -2.49 15.36 -5.58
CA LEU A 291 -1.57 14.45 -6.26
C LEU A 291 -1.79 14.40 -7.78
N ASN A 292 -3.01 14.60 -8.26
CA ASN A 292 -3.30 14.72 -9.70
C ASN A 292 -2.75 15.99 -10.36
N ASN A 293 -2.51 17.04 -9.57
CA ASN A 293 -2.08 18.34 -10.06
C ASN A 293 -0.59 18.60 -9.84
N LEU A 294 0.08 17.76 -9.04
CA LEU A 294 1.51 17.89 -8.79
C LEU A 294 2.32 17.49 -10.01
N THR A 295 3.23 18.39 -10.40
CA THR A 295 4.20 18.17 -11.47
C THR A 295 5.59 18.42 -10.91
N PHE A 296 6.57 17.60 -11.32
CA PHE A 296 7.96 17.64 -10.83
C PHE A 296 8.92 17.98 -11.95
#